data_AF-A0A395I9H7-F1
#
_entry.id   AF-A0A395I9H7-F1
#
_cell.length_a   1.000
_cell.length_b   1.000
_cell.length_c   1.000
_cell.angle_alpha   90.00
_cell.angle_beta   90.00
_cell.angle_gamma   90.00
#
_symmetry.space_group_name_H-M   'P 1'
#
loop_
_entity.id
_entity.type
_entity.pdbx_description
1 polymer ?
#
loop_
_entity_poly.entity_id
_entity_poly.type
_entity_poly.pdbx_seq_one_letter_code
_entity_poly.pdbx_strand_id
1 'polypeptide(L)' 'MCSQYYLKYDCGCTVAEGDVVYCAKRGTSCTGVRQQIRRREGYKCPEHGGP' A
#
# COMPACT_ATOMS: atom_id res chain seq x y z
N MET A 1 -15.47 1.32 -3.81
CA MET A 1 -14.59 0.64 -2.83
C MET A 1 -13.25 1.35 -2.83
N CYS A 2 -12.73 1.69 -1.66
CA CYS A 2 -11.44 2.39 -1.54
C CYS A 2 -10.36 1.35 -1.23
N SER A 3 -9.19 1.50 -1.83
CA SER A 3 -8.11 0.51 -1.74
C SER A 3 -6.82 1.19 -1.35
N GLN A 4 -6.07 0.59 -0.43
CA GLN A 4 -4.71 1.01 -0.09
C GLN A 4 -3.75 -0.13 -0.39
N TYR A 5 -2.71 0.19 -1.14
CA TYR A 5 -1.68 -0.77 -1.51
C TYR A 5 -0.52 -0.64 -0.53
N TYR A 6 0.09 -1.77 -0.20
CA TYR A 6 1.25 -1.85 0.68
C TYR A 6 2.30 -2.75 0.04
N LEU A 7 3.55 -2.29 0.03
CA LEU A 7 4.72 -3.07 -0.35
C LEU A 7 5.28 -3.77 0.87
N LYS A 8 5.32 -5.10 0.84
CA LYS A 8 6.02 -5.92 1.84
C LYS A 8 7.35 -6.38 1.28
N TYR A 9 8.43 -6.00 1.95
CA TYR A 9 9.79 -6.32 1.56
C TYR A 9 10.31 -7.54 2.33
N ASP A 10 11.38 -8.16 1.84
CA ASP A 10 12.02 -9.33 2.49
C ASP A 10 12.56 -9.02 3.88
N CYS A 11 12.95 -7.77 4.14
CA CYS A 11 13.31 -7.26 5.47
C CYS A 11 12.16 -7.34 6.48
N GLY A 12 10.93 -7.65 6.05
CA GLY A 12 9.73 -7.69 6.88
C GLY A 12 8.99 -6.35 6.95
N CYS A 13 9.61 -5.25 6.52
CA CYS A 13 8.97 -3.94 6.48
C CYS A 13 7.79 -3.92 5.51
N THR A 14 6.75 -3.19 5.91
CA THR A 14 5.57 -2.94 5.09
C THR A 14 5.43 -1.43 4.90
N VAL A 15 5.44 -0.96 3.66
CA VAL A 15 5.40 0.47 3.30
C VAL A 15 4.14 0.74 2.49
N ALA A 16 3.44 1.83 2.76
CA ALA A 16 2.30 2.21 1.94
C ALA A 16 2.76 2.57 0.52
N GLU A 17 2.18 1.91 -0.48
CA GLU A 17 2.37 2.24 -1.90
C GLU A 17 1.44 3.40 -2.25
N GLY A 18 1.84 4.61 -1.85
CA GLY A 18 1.07 5.85 -2.06
C GLY A 18 -0.16 6.01 -1.15
N ASP A 19 -1.04 6.90 -1.57
CA ASP A 19 -2.28 7.24 -0.85
C ASP A 19 -3.43 6.27 -1.15
N VAL A 20 -4.47 6.35 -0.32
CA VAL A 20 -5.71 5.60 -0.52
C VAL A 20 -6.32 5.93 -1.87
N VAL A 21 -6.51 4.92 -2.71
CA VAL A 21 -7.23 5.06 -3.97
C VAL A 21 -8.72 5.12 -3.67
N TYR A 22 -9.28 6.32 -3.78
CA TYR A 22 -10.71 6.57 -3.61
C TYR A 22 -11.50 6.00 -4.78
N CYS A 23 -12.72 5.53 -4.49
CA CYS A 23 -13.59 5.06 -5.57
C CYS A 23 -14.08 6.25 -6.42
N ALA A 24 -14.23 6.03 -7.72
CA ALA A 24 -14.57 7.08 -8.69
C ALA A 24 -15.90 7.82 -8.42
N LYS A 25 -16.77 7.29 -7.55
CA LYS A 25 -18.00 7.98 -7.11
C LYS A 25 -17.66 8.98 -6.00
N ARG A 26 -17.38 10.24 -6.41
CA ARG A 26 -17.33 11.41 -5.52
C ARG A 26 -18.55 11.41 -4.59
N GLY A 27 -18.31 11.46 -3.27
CA GLY A 27 -19.36 11.58 -2.25
C GLY A 27 -19.77 10.28 -1.55
N THR A 28 -19.14 9.14 -1.84
CA THR A 28 -19.36 7.92 -1.04
C THR A 28 -18.31 7.80 0.06
N SER A 29 -18.77 7.70 1.31
CA SER A 29 -17.89 7.34 2.43
C SER A 29 -17.32 5.94 2.14
N CYS A 30 -16.00 5.84 2.16
CA CYS A 30 -15.32 4.55 2.07
C CYS A 30 -15.72 3.74 3.32
N THR A 31 -16.73 2.88 3.23
CA THR A 31 -17.18 2.02 4.36
C THR A 31 -16.12 1.01 4.79
N GLY A 32 -15.01 0.93 4.04
CA GLY A 32 -13.78 0.26 4.41
C GLY A 32 -12.71 0.52 3.36
N VAL A 33 -11.46 0.64 3.81
CA VAL A 33 -10.29 0.65 2.93
C VAL A 33 -9.78 -0.77 2.85
N ARG A 34 -9.86 -1.38 1.65
CA ARG A 34 -9.28 -2.70 1.44
C ARG A 34 -7.77 -2.58 1.32
N GLN A 35 -7.06 -3.16 2.28
CA GLN A 35 -5.61 -3.24 2.25
C GLN A 35 -5.18 -4.37 1.30
N GLN A 36 -4.26 -4.09 0.39
CA GLN A 36 -3.65 -5.07 -0.49
C GLN A 36 -2.15 -5.08 -0.33
N ILE A 37 -1.61 -6.23 0.06
CA ILE A 37 -0.17 -6.41 0.26
C ILE A 37 0.43 -6.99 -1.03
N ARG A 38 1.38 -6.25 -1.60
CA ARG A 38 2.23 -6.66 -2.72
C ARG A 38 3.61 -6.99 -2.18
N ARG A 39 4.08 -8.21 -2.42
CA ARG A 39 5.44 -8.61 -2.01
C ARG A 39 6.44 -8.07 -3.01
N ARG A 40 7.47 -7.39 -2.52
CA ARG A 40 8.64 -6.94 -3.28
C ARG A 40 9.83 -7.77 -2.84
N GLU A 41 10.09 -8.82 -3.60
CA GLU A 41 11.22 -9.72 -3.38
C GLU A 41 12.48 -9.15 -4.03
N GLY A 42 13.62 -9.21 -3.34
CA GLY A 42 14.92 -8.75 -3.83
C GLY A 42 15.15 -7.23 -3.76
N TYR A 43 14.19 -6.46 -3.24
CA TYR A 43 14.33 -5.02 -3.03
C TYR A 43 14.54 -4.71 -1.55
N LYS A 44 15.45 -3.78 -1.25
CA LYS A 44 15.55 -3.20 0.08
C LYS A 44 14.37 -2.27 0.31
N CYS A 45 13.84 -2.29 1.53
CA CYS A 45 12.86 -1.31 1.98
C CYS A 45 13.53 0.06 2.21
N PRO A 46 12.80 1.18 2.10
CA PRO A 46 13.35 2.53 2.28
C PRO A 46 14.00 2.73 3.66
N GLU A 47 13.47 2.11 4.70
CA GLU A 47 14.06 2.07 6.06
C GLU A 47 15.47 1.44 6.11
N HIS A 48 15.79 0.57 5.16
CA HIS A 48 17.08 -0.12 5.06
C HIS A 48 17.93 0.40 3.88
N GLY A 49 17.67 1.63 3.42
CA GLY A 49 18.40 2.27 2.32
C GLY A 49 18.03 1.74 0.94
N GLY A 50 16.84 1.18 0.78
CA GLY A 50 16.24 0.94 -0.52
C GLY A 50 15.74 2.24 -1.17
N PRO A 51 15.58 2.25 -2.51
CA PRO A 51 15.01 3.39 -3.23
C PRO A 51 13.52 3.61 -2.92
#